data_AF-A0A4V2A6L0-F1
#
_entry.id   AF-A0A4V2A6L0-F1
#
_cell.length_a   1.000
_cell.length_b   1.000
_cell.length_c   1.000
_cell.angle_alpha   90.00
_cell.angle_beta   90.00
_cell.angle_gamma   90.00
#
_symmetry.space_group_name_H-M   'P 1'
#
loop_
_entity.id
_entity.type
_entity.pdbx_description
1 polymer ?
#
loop_
_entity_poly.entity_id
_entity_poly.type
_entity_poly.pdbx_seq_one_letter_code
_entity_poly.pdbx_strand_id
1 'polypeptide(L)'
;MTVNVTRKDIIFQPDTSRVIARFLFPSESRAVDLVQRINSLSDTEQSAMLTQVLRDFSKRHRSVSKIFEKHFEKVSAVLQRNGIDPHKFSRAQKVLIGSYFTMEYSIEAAAFFNPSIMEDPDQSEIGRNEKRVIISFRATGEGHISSIVFRSGIIDGLGNIKIGPVGKMLESPEQVKNHTYKKSSFSRKLGEMQDLNATAYNLMLDKLTDTFTYEELLRYVDETRDQLGNDPQSMLLLNEMLWLASSHYEMHFSVDTDISERVIFPIADTEMKGIEDARFVCFRDDDGEVTYYATYTAYDGVAILPKLIKTKNFYDFKVMPINGEVAQNKGMALFPRKINGQYAMLCRIDGVNNYIAFSDNINVWRKASILQTPKFPWEFVQMGNCGSPIETPAGWLVITHGVGPVREYVLGVSLLDLDDPSKVIGRLTKPLMSPNDKEREGYVPNVLYSCGQMLHNGQLVIPYAMSDHASSYATVDLEELLTALKEAGN
;
A
#
# COMPACT_ATOMS: atom_id res chain seq x y z
N MET A 1 -5.76 -28.32 -22.26
CA MET A 1 -6.88 -27.55 -22.87
C MET A 1 -6.52 -26.05 -22.97
N THR A 2 -7.10 -25.28 -23.89
CA THR A 2 -6.97 -23.80 -23.88
C THR A 2 -8.10 -23.24 -23.03
N VAL A 3 -7.78 -22.46 -22.00
CA VAL A 3 -8.77 -21.82 -21.12
C VAL A 3 -9.24 -20.51 -21.74
N ASN A 4 -10.55 -20.31 -21.85
CA ASN A 4 -11.13 -19.07 -22.38
C ASN A 4 -11.07 -17.93 -21.35
N VAL A 5 -10.60 -16.77 -21.79
CA VAL A 5 -10.54 -15.55 -20.98
C VAL A 5 -11.43 -14.47 -21.61
N THR A 6 -12.38 -13.96 -20.82
CA THR A 6 -13.27 -12.87 -21.23
C THR A 6 -12.75 -11.55 -20.67
N ARG A 7 -12.09 -10.74 -21.51
CA ARG A 7 -11.73 -9.35 -21.16
C ARG A 7 -12.99 -8.49 -21.13
N LYS A 8 -13.08 -7.59 -20.16
CA LYS A 8 -14.24 -6.71 -19.97
C LYS A 8 -13.90 -5.30 -20.42
N ASP A 9 -14.92 -4.52 -20.78
CA ASP A 9 -14.73 -3.23 -21.45
C ASP A 9 -14.39 -2.07 -20.51
N ILE A 10 -14.40 -2.29 -19.19
CA ILE A 10 -14.08 -1.25 -18.22
C ILE A 10 -12.58 -1.00 -18.22
N ILE A 11 -12.20 0.24 -18.47
CA ILE A 11 -10.83 0.71 -18.36
C ILE A 11 -10.76 1.74 -17.24
N PHE A 12 -9.88 1.49 -16.27
CA PHE A 12 -9.56 2.43 -15.21
C PHE A 12 -8.37 3.28 -15.66
N GLN A 13 -8.67 4.48 -16.15
CA GLN A 13 -7.67 5.44 -16.62
C GLN A 13 -7.17 6.34 -15.49
N PRO A 14 -5.93 6.84 -15.57
CA PRO A 14 -5.46 7.93 -14.71
C PRO A 14 -6.37 9.17 -14.83
N ASP A 15 -6.71 9.80 -13.70
CA ASP A 15 -7.54 11.02 -13.65
C ASP A 15 -6.77 12.17 -12.98
N THR A 16 -6.28 13.10 -13.80
CA THR A 16 -5.51 14.25 -13.34
C THR A 16 -6.31 15.22 -12.47
N SER A 17 -7.65 15.17 -12.52
CA SER A 17 -8.52 16.04 -11.73
C SER A 17 -8.62 15.62 -10.26
N ARG A 18 -8.14 14.42 -9.92
CA ARG A 18 -8.14 13.87 -8.57
C ARG A 18 -6.91 14.33 -7.80
N VAL A 19 -7.12 15.36 -6.97
CA VAL A 19 -6.06 16.05 -6.25
C VAL A 19 -6.24 16.00 -4.74
N ILE A 20 -5.12 15.98 -4.00
CA ILE A 20 -5.07 16.24 -2.56
C ILE A 20 -4.34 17.54 -2.29
N ALA A 21 -4.67 18.22 -1.20
CA ALA A 21 -3.93 19.38 -0.74
C ALA A 21 -2.72 18.95 0.11
N ARG A 22 -1.51 19.38 -0.28
CA ARG A 22 -0.25 19.08 0.43
C ARG A 22 0.42 20.36 0.91
N PHE A 23 1.21 20.22 1.97
CA PHE A 23 2.02 21.30 2.49
C PHE A 23 3.19 21.59 1.53
N LEU A 24 3.31 22.85 1.13
CA LEU A 24 4.38 23.36 0.29
C LEU A 24 5.27 24.27 1.14
N PHE A 25 6.52 23.88 1.33
CA PHE A 25 7.49 24.65 2.10
C PHE A 25 8.75 24.94 1.27
N PRO A 26 8.94 26.18 0.80
CA PRO A 26 10.09 26.50 -0.05
C PRO A 26 11.41 26.62 0.73
N SER A 27 11.44 27.41 1.80
CA SER A 27 12.58 27.59 2.72
C SER A 27 12.15 28.51 3.87
N GLU A 28 12.90 28.54 4.98
CA GLU A 28 12.60 29.43 6.11
C GLU A 28 12.59 30.91 5.72
N SER A 29 13.62 31.40 5.02
CA SER A 29 13.70 32.81 4.60
C SER A 29 12.52 33.21 3.71
N ARG A 30 12.22 32.40 2.69
CA ARG A 30 11.08 32.66 1.79
C ARG A 30 9.74 32.59 2.52
N ALA A 31 9.60 31.73 3.52
CA ALA A 31 8.39 31.64 4.33
C ALA A 31 8.17 32.93 5.13
N VAL A 32 9.21 33.45 5.78
CA VAL A 32 9.15 34.72 6.52
C VAL A 32 8.82 35.89 5.59
N ASP A 33 9.52 36.02 4.46
CA ASP A 33 9.28 37.08 3.47
C ASP A 33 7.85 37.04 2.91
N LEU A 34 7.30 35.84 2.72
CA LEU A 34 5.94 35.66 2.24
C LEU A 34 4.92 36.13 3.27
N VAL A 35 5.06 35.75 4.53
CA VAL A 35 4.17 36.18 5.61
C VAL A 35 4.23 37.69 5.82
N GLN A 36 5.43 38.29 5.78
CA GLN A 36 5.58 39.74 5.89
C GLN A 36 4.88 40.50 4.75
N ARG A 37 5.00 40.00 3.50
CA ARG A 37 4.28 40.59 2.36
C ARG A 37 2.76 40.51 2.54
N ILE A 38 2.23 39.37 2.96
CA ILE A 38 0.79 39.22 3.23
C ILE A 38 0.35 40.18 4.34
N ASN A 39 1.14 40.29 5.42
CA ASN A 39 0.83 41.17 6.55
C ASN A 39 0.95 42.67 6.21
N SER A 40 1.64 43.03 5.13
CA SER A 40 1.73 44.42 4.65
C SER A 40 0.50 44.89 3.88
N LEU A 41 -0.38 43.97 3.48
CA LEU A 41 -1.65 44.27 2.81
C LEU A 41 -2.68 44.80 3.81
N SER A 42 -3.60 45.63 3.33
CA SER A 42 -4.76 46.08 4.13
C SER A 42 -5.71 44.91 4.46
N ASP A 43 -6.49 45.03 5.52
CA ASP A 43 -7.48 44.02 5.92
C ASP A 43 -8.51 43.75 4.81
N THR A 44 -8.86 44.77 4.01
CA THR A 44 -9.77 44.65 2.87
C THR A 44 -9.16 43.80 1.75
N GLU A 45 -7.88 44.01 1.42
CA GLU A 45 -7.16 43.22 0.42
C GLU A 45 -7.03 41.76 0.88
N GLN A 46 -6.61 41.53 2.12
CA GLN A 46 -6.49 40.18 2.68
C GLN A 46 -7.84 39.43 2.64
N SER A 47 -8.93 40.12 3.00
CA SER A 47 -10.28 39.53 2.97
C SER A 47 -10.76 39.20 1.55
N ALA A 48 -10.49 40.08 0.58
CA ALA A 48 -10.82 39.84 -0.83
C ALA A 48 -10.03 38.64 -1.39
N MET A 49 -8.73 38.54 -1.07
CA MET A 49 -7.89 37.42 -1.47
C MET A 49 -8.36 36.10 -0.88
N LEU A 50 -8.66 36.06 0.42
CA LEU A 50 -9.18 34.86 1.07
C LEU A 50 -10.51 34.41 0.45
N THR A 51 -11.40 35.35 0.16
CA THR A 51 -12.70 35.06 -0.47
C THR A 51 -12.52 34.43 -1.85
N GLN A 52 -11.58 34.96 -2.65
CA GLN A 52 -11.26 34.42 -3.97
C GLN A 52 -10.68 33.00 -3.86
N VAL A 53 -9.70 32.79 -2.98
CA VAL A 53 -9.10 31.46 -2.74
C VAL A 53 -10.17 30.45 -2.31
N LEU A 54 -11.03 30.78 -1.35
CA LEU A 54 -12.08 29.86 -0.90
C LEU A 54 -13.08 29.55 -2.01
N ARG A 55 -13.44 30.52 -2.85
CA ARG A 55 -14.34 30.32 -4.01
C ARG A 55 -13.77 29.30 -5.01
N ASP A 56 -12.47 29.36 -5.25
CA ASP A 56 -11.80 28.53 -6.26
C ASP A 56 -11.56 27.10 -5.76
N PHE A 57 -11.28 26.92 -4.46
CA PHE A 57 -10.82 25.64 -3.90
C PHE A 57 -11.84 24.89 -3.02
N SER A 58 -12.92 25.52 -2.54
CA SER A 58 -13.89 24.85 -1.65
C SER A 58 -14.69 23.72 -2.31
N LYS A 59 -14.79 23.71 -3.64
CA LYS A 59 -15.42 22.62 -4.42
C LYS A 59 -14.45 21.51 -4.81
N ARG A 60 -13.16 21.69 -4.54
CA ARG A 60 -12.10 20.74 -4.87
C ARG A 60 -11.62 19.98 -3.64
N HIS A 61 -11.62 20.64 -2.48
CA HIS A 61 -11.17 20.06 -1.22
C HIS A 61 -12.23 20.16 -0.15
N ARG A 62 -12.47 19.04 0.54
CA ARG A 62 -13.32 19.00 1.71
C ARG A 62 -12.69 19.82 2.84
N SER A 63 -13.47 20.67 3.49
CA SER A 63 -13.01 21.51 4.61
C SER A 63 -11.70 22.28 4.35
N VAL A 64 -11.50 22.83 3.14
CA VAL A 64 -10.22 23.42 2.70
C VAL A 64 -9.63 24.46 3.65
N SER A 65 -10.48 25.25 4.33
CA SER A 65 -10.01 26.24 5.31
C SER A 65 -9.31 25.60 6.51
N LYS A 66 -9.75 24.42 6.97
CA LYS A 66 -9.07 23.66 8.03
C LYS A 66 -7.70 23.16 7.57
N ILE A 67 -7.58 22.76 6.29
CA ILE A 67 -6.31 22.33 5.69
C ILE A 67 -5.31 23.50 5.69
N PHE A 68 -5.75 24.67 5.22
CA PHE A 68 -4.92 25.86 5.23
C PHE A 68 -4.50 26.25 6.66
N GLU A 69 -5.42 26.24 7.62
CA GLU A 69 -5.11 26.49 9.03
C GLU A 69 -4.05 25.51 9.56
N LYS A 70 -4.16 24.21 9.25
CA LYS A 70 -3.14 23.19 9.60
C LYS A 70 -1.78 23.49 8.95
N HIS A 71 -1.75 23.99 7.71
CA HIS A 71 -0.51 24.37 7.04
C HIS A 71 0.12 25.65 7.58
N PHE A 72 -0.69 26.60 8.06
CA PHE A 72 -0.19 27.73 8.83
C PHE A 72 0.50 27.27 10.12
N GLU A 73 -0.11 26.34 10.86
CA GLU A 73 0.50 25.87 12.12
C GLU A 73 1.85 25.18 11.92
N LYS A 74 2.10 24.58 10.75
CA LYS A 74 3.42 24.01 10.40
C LYS A 74 4.52 25.07 10.24
N VAL A 75 4.18 26.32 9.92
CA VAL A 75 5.16 27.41 9.81
C VAL A 75 5.25 28.27 11.08
N SER A 76 4.36 28.09 12.05
CA SER A 76 4.33 28.86 13.31
C SER A 76 5.69 28.88 14.03
N ALA A 77 6.39 27.74 14.11
CA ALA A 77 7.70 27.67 14.76
C ALA A 77 8.79 28.49 14.03
N VAL A 78 8.75 28.51 12.69
CA VAL A 78 9.68 29.32 11.87
C VAL A 78 9.40 30.80 12.08
N LEU A 79 8.12 31.19 12.11
CA LEU A 79 7.71 32.58 12.38
C LEU A 79 8.17 33.07 13.75
N GLN A 80 7.96 32.25 14.79
CA GLN A 80 8.34 32.59 16.15
C GLN A 80 9.84 32.79 16.31
N ARG A 81 10.67 31.92 15.72
CA ARG A 81 12.15 32.06 15.72
C ARG A 81 12.63 33.33 15.01
N ASN A 82 11.82 33.87 14.08
CA ASN A 82 12.11 35.08 13.33
C ASN A 82 11.36 36.32 13.87
N GLY A 83 10.89 36.27 15.13
CA GLY A 83 10.29 37.42 15.81
C GLY A 83 8.85 37.76 15.38
N ILE A 84 8.19 36.88 14.61
CA ILE A 84 6.79 37.02 14.22
C ILE A 84 5.95 36.14 15.15
N ASP A 85 5.10 36.75 15.98
CA ASP A 85 4.22 36.04 16.91
C ASP A 85 2.99 35.44 16.18
N PRO A 86 2.88 34.10 16.05
CA PRO A 86 1.77 33.46 15.34
C PRO A 86 0.41 33.67 16.00
N HIS A 87 0.37 34.01 17.30
CA HIS A 87 -0.88 34.21 18.05
C HIS A 87 -1.55 35.54 17.75
N LYS A 88 -0.85 36.49 17.11
CA LYS A 88 -1.42 37.79 16.72
C LYS A 88 -2.29 37.72 15.47
N PHE A 89 -2.16 36.66 14.67
CA PHE A 89 -2.96 36.48 13.47
C PHE A 89 -4.37 36.01 13.82
N SER A 90 -5.37 36.72 13.27
CA SER A 90 -6.76 36.24 13.28
C SER A 90 -6.90 34.92 12.51
N ARG A 91 -7.97 34.17 12.77
CA ARG A 91 -8.24 32.92 12.04
C ARG A 91 -8.26 33.12 10.52
N ALA A 92 -8.86 34.20 10.03
CA ALA A 92 -8.90 34.50 8.59
C ALA A 92 -7.49 34.69 8.01
N GLN A 93 -6.60 35.37 8.75
CA GLN A 93 -5.20 35.55 8.36
C GLN A 93 -4.44 34.22 8.37
N LYS A 94 -4.64 33.38 9.39
CA LYS A 94 -4.05 32.03 9.43
C LYS A 94 -4.46 31.20 8.21
N VAL A 95 -5.75 31.22 7.85
CA VAL A 95 -6.26 30.51 6.68
C VAL A 95 -5.66 31.09 5.39
N LEU A 96 -5.61 32.41 5.24
CA LEU A 96 -5.01 33.04 4.05
C LEU A 96 -3.53 32.68 3.94
N ILE A 97 -2.74 32.89 4.99
CA ILE A 97 -1.31 32.56 5.01
C ILE A 97 -1.09 31.07 4.72
N GLY A 98 -1.86 30.20 5.37
CA GLY A 98 -1.80 28.76 5.16
C GLY A 98 -2.07 28.33 3.71
N SER A 99 -2.93 29.05 2.99
CA SER A 99 -3.20 28.77 1.57
C SER A 99 -1.96 28.95 0.68
N TYR A 100 -1.06 29.86 1.03
CA TYR A 100 0.21 30.06 0.30
C TYR A 100 1.24 28.97 0.54
N PHE A 101 1.10 28.23 1.65
CA PHE A 101 1.90 27.05 1.96
C PHE A 101 1.18 25.75 1.58
N THR A 102 0.23 25.83 0.64
CA THR A 102 -0.54 24.70 0.16
C THR A 102 -0.39 24.55 -1.34
N MET A 103 -0.21 23.31 -1.81
CA MET A 103 -0.25 22.94 -3.22
C MET A 103 -1.30 21.85 -3.46
N GLU A 104 -1.88 21.82 -4.66
CA GLU A 104 -2.61 20.63 -5.12
C GLU A 104 -1.63 19.62 -5.68
N TYR A 105 -1.82 18.35 -5.33
CA TYR A 105 -1.05 17.22 -5.83
C TYR A 105 -2.00 16.23 -6.50
N SER A 106 -1.81 15.99 -7.80
CA SER A 106 -2.62 15.03 -8.56
C SER A 106 -2.10 13.62 -8.34
N ILE A 107 -2.90 12.79 -7.67
CA ILE A 107 -2.48 11.46 -7.19
C ILE A 107 -2.48 10.38 -8.26
N GLU A 108 -3.28 10.57 -9.31
CA GLU A 108 -3.48 9.64 -10.43
C GLU A 108 -2.98 10.29 -11.74
N ALA A 109 -1.94 11.12 -11.68
CA ALA A 109 -1.48 11.90 -12.84
C ALA A 109 -0.72 11.06 -13.89
N ALA A 110 0.12 10.14 -13.43
CA ALA A 110 1.04 9.39 -14.30
C ALA A 110 0.49 7.99 -14.64
N ALA A 111 -0.08 7.30 -13.65
CA ALA A 111 -0.56 5.93 -13.83
C ALA A 111 -1.59 5.51 -12.75
N PHE A 112 -2.47 4.58 -13.11
CA PHE A 112 -3.53 4.02 -12.26
C PHE A 112 -3.65 2.50 -12.50
N PHE A 113 -2.90 1.72 -11.72
CA PHE A 113 -2.52 0.36 -12.06
C PHE A 113 -2.38 -0.57 -10.86
N ASN A 114 -1.94 -1.81 -11.10
CA ASN A 114 -1.70 -2.88 -10.13
C ASN A 114 -2.88 -3.13 -9.16
N PRO A 115 -4.06 -3.49 -9.68
CA PRO A 115 -5.26 -3.61 -8.87
C PRO A 115 -5.33 -4.90 -8.05
N SER A 116 -6.02 -4.81 -6.91
CA SER A 116 -6.43 -5.94 -6.08
C SER A 116 -7.90 -5.78 -5.70
N ILE A 117 -8.71 -6.82 -5.93
CA ILE A 117 -10.16 -6.83 -5.63
C ILE A 117 -10.46 -7.69 -4.40
N MET A 118 -11.43 -7.25 -3.60
CA MET A 118 -11.93 -7.94 -2.41
C MET A 118 -13.41 -7.65 -2.17
N GLU A 119 -14.04 -8.48 -1.35
CA GLU A 119 -15.40 -8.22 -0.88
C GLU A 119 -15.44 -6.98 0.01
N ASP A 120 -16.48 -6.18 -0.15
CA ASP A 120 -16.78 -5.08 0.78
C ASP A 120 -17.31 -5.64 2.10
N PRO A 121 -16.91 -5.12 3.28
CA PRO A 121 -17.51 -5.50 4.56
C PRO A 121 -19.05 -5.35 4.57
N ASP A 122 -19.59 -4.38 3.84
CA ASP A 122 -21.02 -4.16 3.71
C ASP A 122 -21.60 -4.82 2.45
N GLN A 123 -22.39 -5.87 2.66
CA GLN A 123 -23.13 -6.57 1.62
C GLN A 123 -24.65 -6.32 1.69
N SER A 124 -25.07 -5.24 2.35
CA SER A 124 -26.47 -4.84 2.39
C SER A 124 -26.94 -4.24 1.05
N GLU A 125 -28.25 -4.33 0.80
CA GLU A 125 -28.93 -3.72 -0.37
C GLU A 125 -28.40 -4.16 -1.75
N ILE A 126 -27.99 -5.42 -1.87
CA ILE A 126 -27.56 -6.03 -3.14
C ILE A 126 -28.55 -7.07 -3.65
N GLY A 127 -28.58 -7.24 -4.97
CA GLY A 127 -29.40 -8.25 -5.62
C GLY A 127 -28.90 -9.69 -5.39
N ARG A 128 -29.74 -10.66 -5.73
CA ARG A 128 -29.34 -12.08 -5.69
C ARG A 128 -28.18 -12.31 -6.67
N ASN A 129 -27.16 -13.06 -6.23
CA ASN A 129 -25.93 -13.32 -6.98
C ASN A 129 -25.09 -12.07 -7.28
N GLU A 130 -25.36 -10.95 -6.63
CA GLU A 130 -24.47 -9.79 -6.65
C GLU A 130 -23.56 -9.81 -5.42
N LYS A 131 -22.41 -9.12 -5.53
CA LYS A 131 -21.56 -8.77 -4.39
C LYS A 131 -21.09 -7.34 -4.50
N ARG A 132 -21.06 -6.63 -3.38
CA ARG A 132 -20.34 -5.35 -3.29
C ARG A 132 -18.85 -5.63 -3.17
N VAL A 133 -18.04 -4.90 -3.93
CA VAL A 133 -16.59 -5.11 -4.00
C VAL A 133 -15.85 -3.80 -3.81
N ILE A 134 -14.66 -3.93 -3.23
CA ILE A 134 -13.67 -2.87 -3.17
C ILE A 134 -12.53 -3.29 -4.10
N ILE A 135 -12.08 -2.36 -4.93
CA ILE A 135 -10.89 -2.53 -5.77
C ILE A 135 -9.88 -1.49 -5.35
N SER A 136 -8.74 -1.95 -4.83
CA SER A 136 -7.59 -1.10 -4.56
C SER A 136 -6.71 -0.98 -5.79
N PHE A 137 -6.05 0.17 -5.95
CA PHE A 137 -5.12 0.47 -7.04
C PHE A 137 -3.87 1.15 -6.49
N ARG A 138 -2.75 0.93 -7.19
CA ARG A 138 -1.59 1.81 -7.12
C ARG A 138 -1.85 3.03 -8.02
N ALA A 139 -1.89 4.21 -7.41
CA ALA A 139 -2.00 5.48 -8.09
C ALA A 139 -0.66 6.23 -8.02
N THR A 140 -0.13 6.66 -9.17
CA THR A 140 1.14 7.40 -9.25
C THR A 140 0.92 8.82 -9.73
N GLY A 141 1.36 9.78 -8.94
CA GLY A 141 1.21 11.21 -9.20
C GLY A 141 2.49 11.90 -9.67
N GLU A 142 2.54 13.22 -9.48
CA GLU A 142 3.72 14.05 -9.76
C GLU A 142 4.96 13.54 -9.01
N GLY A 143 6.14 13.57 -9.66
CA GLY A 143 7.38 13.12 -9.04
C GLY A 143 7.44 11.61 -8.80
N HIS A 144 6.54 10.84 -9.44
CA HIS A 144 6.45 9.37 -9.35
C HIS A 144 6.15 8.83 -7.95
N ILE A 145 5.54 9.63 -7.08
CA ILE A 145 5.15 9.17 -5.74
C ILE A 145 3.85 8.38 -5.85
N SER A 146 3.89 7.12 -5.44
CA SER A 146 2.73 6.23 -5.48
C SER A 146 1.96 6.16 -4.16
N SER A 147 0.66 5.88 -4.27
CA SER A 147 -0.31 5.78 -3.18
C SER A 147 -1.28 4.64 -3.42
N ILE A 148 -2.00 4.21 -2.38
CA ILE A 148 -3.12 3.27 -2.52
C ILE A 148 -4.42 4.06 -2.53
N VAL A 149 -5.26 3.78 -3.51
CA VAL A 149 -6.60 4.36 -3.64
C VAL A 149 -7.60 3.28 -3.99
N PHE A 150 -8.89 3.59 -3.83
CA PHE A 150 -9.95 2.60 -3.95
C PHE A 150 -11.01 3.00 -4.97
N ARG A 151 -11.76 2.00 -5.43
CA ARG A 151 -13.04 2.13 -6.10
C ARG A 151 -14.01 1.14 -5.47
N SER A 152 -15.26 1.56 -5.27
CA SER A 152 -16.35 0.65 -4.93
C SER A 152 -17.12 0.24 -6.18
N GLY A 153 -17.69 -0.96 -6.18
CA GLY A 153 -18.57 -1.42 -7.24
C GLY A 153 -19.47 -2.56 -6.79
N ILE A 154 -20.37 -2.97 -7.67
CA ILE A 154 -21.20 -4.17 -7.51
C ILE A 154 -20.87 -5.11 -8.66
N ILE A 155 -20.49 -6.34 -8.35
CA ILE A 155 -20.28 -7.39 -9.33
C ILE A 155 -21.52 -8.29 -9.44
N ASP A 156 -22.01 -8.51 -10.65
CA ASP A 156 -23.16 -9.38 -10.92
C ASP A 156 -22.76 -10.86 -11.08
N GLY A 157 -23.74 -11.75 -11.18
CA GLY A 157 -23.50 -13.19 -11.35
C GLY A 157 -22.81 -13.59 -12.68
N LEU A 158 -22.66 -12.66 -13.63
CA LEU A 158 -21.96 -12.85 -14.91
C LEU A 158 -20.54 -12.23 -14.87
N GLY A 159 -20.12 -11.75 -13.69
CA GLY A 159 -18.83 -11.10 -13.49
C GLY A 159 -18.74 -9.71 -14.13
N ASN A 160 -19.85 -9.02 -14.39
CA ASN A 160 -19.83 -7.61 -14.79
C ASN A 160 -19.77 -6.74 -13.55
N ILE A 161 -18.85 -5.77 -13.52
CA ILE A 161 -18.70 -4.86 -12.40
C ILE A 161 -19.32 -3.51 -12.77
N LYS A 162 -20.30 -3.07 -12.00
CA LYS A 162 -20.80 -1.69 -12.05
C LYS A 162 -20.04 -0.85 -11.02
N ILE A 163 -19.16 0.03 -11.48
CA ILE A 163 -18.38 0.93 -10.62
C ILE A 163 -19.29 2.03 -10.07
N GLY A 164 -19.16 2.32 -8.77
CA GLY A 164 -19.86 3.40 -8.10
C GLY A 164 -19.37 4.79 -8.52
N PRO A 165 -20.10 5.87 -8.18
CA PRO A 165 -19.65 7.24 -8.42
C PRO A 165 -18.29 7.52 -7.77
N VAL A 166 -17.36 8.09 -8.53
CA VAL A 166 -16.04 8.46 -8.00
C VAL A 166 -16.07 9.91 -7.53
N GLY A 167 -16.17 10.13 -6.22
CA GLY A 167 -16.16 11.47 -5.62
C GLY A 167 -14.83 12.19 -5.85
N LYS A 168 -14.85 13.51 -6.01
CA LYS A 168 -13.66 14.32 -6.39
C LYS A 168 -12.91 14.91 -5.20
N MET A 169 -13.51 14.93 -4.01
CA MET A 169 -12.91 15.55 -2.83
C MET A 169 -12.12 14.50 -2.06
N LEU A 170 -10.92 14.20 -2.57
CA LEU A 170 -10.04 13.23 -1.95
C LEU A 170 -9.65 13.66 -0.53
N GLU A 171 -9.49 12.68 0.34
CA GLU A 171 -9.06 12.89 1.71
C GLU A 171 -7.94 11.92 2.08
N SER A 172 -6.93 12.45 2.76
CA SER A 172 -5.90 11.69 3.46
C SER A 172 -6.32 11.50 4.93
N PRO A 173 -5.75 10.54 5.66
CA PRO A 173 -6.17 10.25 7.05
C PRO A 173 -6.16 11.50 7.95
N GLU A 174 -7.22 11.68 8.75
CA GLU A 174 -7.37 12.84 9.66
C GLU A 174 -6.32 12.79 10.78
N GLN A 175 -6.08 11.59 11.29
CA GLN A 175 -5.17 11.31 12.39
C GLN A 175 -4.17 10.24 11.99
N VAL A 176 -2.90 10.55 12.19
CA VAL A 176 -1.80 9.58 12.17
C VAL A 176 -1.26 9.55 13.59
N LYS A 177 -1.49 8.46 14.31
CA LYS A 177 -0.89 8.27 15.63
C LYS A 177 0.46 7.58 15.46
N ASN A 178 1.53 8.31 15.75
CA ASN A 178 2.85 7.71 15.93
C ASN A 178 2.83 6.87 17.20
N HIS A 179 3.21 5.59 17.10
CA HIS A 179 3.21 4.71 18.25
C HIS A 179 4.24 5.18 19.31
N THR A 180 3.80 5.27 20.57
CA THR A 180 4.68 5.48 21.71
C THR A 180 5.09 4.12 22.27
N TYR A 181 6.38 3.80 22.15
CA TYR A 181 6.97 2.55 22.62
C TYR A 181 7.21 2.61 24.13
N LYS A 182 6.98 1.49 24.83
CA LYS A 182 7.41 1.31 26.23
C LYS A 182 8.77 0.61 26.25
N LYS A 183 9.76 1.21 26.89
CA LYS A 183 11.14 0.71 26.97
C LYS A 183 11.23 -0.74 27.45
N SER A 184 10.45 -1.11 28.47
CA SER A 184 10.44 -2.49 29.00
C SER A 184 9.93 -3.51 27.97
N SER A 185 8.83 -3.20 27.27
CA SER A 185 8.28 -4.10 26.24
C SER A 185 9.16 -4.13 24.99
N PHE A 186 9.75 -3.00 24.62
CA PHE A 186 10.66 -2.89 23.49
C PHE A 186 11.94 -3.71 23.73
N SER A 187 12.55 -3.55 24.91
CA SER A 187 13.77 -4.27 25.29
C SER A 187 13.54 -5.78 25.38
N ARG A 188 12.38 -6.21 25.90
CA ARG A 188 12.02 -7.63 25.94
C ARG A 188 11.94 -8.22 24.53
N LYS A 189 11.24 -7.55 23.62
CA LYS A 189 11.15 -7.98 22.22
C LYS A 189 12.50 -8.01 21.52
N LEU A 190 13.36 -7.01 21.77
CA LEU A 190 14.71 -7.00 21.20
C LEU A 190 15.54 -8.19 21.70
N GLY A 191 15.41 -8.55 22.99
CA GLY A 191 16.07 -9.73 23.57
C GLY A 191 15.53 -11.08 23.09
N GLU A 192 14.30 -11.11 22.54
CA GLU A 192 13.76 -12.29 21.85
C GLU A 192 14.34 -12.44 20.42
N MET A 193 14.93 -11.37 19.87
CA MET A 193 15.41 -11.33 18.49
C MET A 193 16.91 -11.54 18.34
N GLN A 194 17.71 -11.11 19.32
CA GLN A 194 19.18 -11.02 19.21
C GLN A 194 19.87 -11.27 20.55
N ASP A 195 21.18 -11.57 20.48
CA ASP A 195 22.06 -11.54 21.65
C ASP A 195 22.37 -10.08 22.02
N LEU A 196 22.01 -9.67 23.23
CA LEU A 196 22.06 -8.27 23.70
C LEU A 196 23.46 -7.82 24.18
N ASN A 197 24.51 -8.58 23.88
CA ASN A 197 25.88 -8.32 24.32
C ASN A 197 26.61 -7.20 23.55
N ALA A 198 25.97 -6.53 22.58
CA ALA A 198 26.58 -5.46 21.81
C ALA A 198 26.67 -4.14 22.61
N THR A 199 27.77 -3.39 22.48
CA THR A 199 27.99 -2.10 23.14
C THR A 199 26.87 -1.09 22.85
N ALA A 200 26.33 -1.10 21.63
CA ALA A 200 25.16 -0.29 21.25
C ALA A 200 23.95 -0.49 22.15
N TYR A 201 23.73 -1.68 22.72
CA TYR A 201 22.54 -1.97 23.52
C TYR A 201 22.48 -1.09 24.77
N ASN A 202 23.59 -1.02 25.52
CA ASN A 202 23.66 -0.25 26.74
C ASN A 202 23.57 1.26 26.46
N LEU A 203 24.25 1.75 25.42
CA LEU A 203 24.19 3.16 25.02
C LEU A 203 22.76 3.58 24.63
N MET A 204 22.06 2.71 23.89
CA MET A 204 20.67 2.97 23.51
C MET A 204 19.75 2.90 24.72
N LEU A 205 19.92 1.93 25.62
CA LEU A 205 19.13 1.88 26.85
C LEU A 205 19.31 3.11 27.70
N ASP A 206 20.51 3.67 27.83
CA ASP A 206 20.74 4.87 28.63
C ASP A 206 20.06 6.12 28.03
N LYS A 207 19.98 6.19 26.69
CA LYS A 207 19.33 7.29 25.96
C LYS A 207 17.79 7.18 25.96
N LEU A 208 17.25 5.96 25.97
CA LEU A 208 15.80 5.75 25.91
C LEU A 208 15.12 6.04 27.25
N THR A 209 14.11 6.91 27.22
CA THR A 209 13.16 7.15 28.30
C THR A 209 12.19 5.97 28.48
N ASP A 210 11.44 5.92 29.60
CA ASP A 210 10.46 4.85 29.88
C ASP A 210 9.45 4.66 28.74
N THR A 211 9.10 5.76 28.10
CA THR A 211 8.36 5.81 26.84
C THR A 211 9.10 6.66 25.82
N PHE A 212 9.10 6.25 24.56
CA PHE A 212 9.75 7.00 23.47
C PHE A 212 9.00 6.80 22.14
N THR A 213 9.24 7.70 21.20
CA THR A 213 8.70 7.70 19.83
C THR A 213 9.73 7.18 18.83
N TYR A 214 9.29 6.85 17.61
CA TYR A 214 10.22 6.46 16.55
C TYR A 214 11.23 7.57 16.20
N GLU A 215 10.79 8.84 16.18
CA GLU A 215 11.66 9.99 15.90
C GLU A 215 12.76 10.15 16.97
N GLU A 216 12.40 10.00 18.25
CA GLU A 216 13.37 10.00 19.34
C GLU A 216 14.36 8.84 19.21
N LEU A 217 13.86 7.63 18.89
CA LEU A 217 14.73 6.48 18.66
C LEU A 217 15.69 6.72 17.50
N LEU A 218 15.22 7.23 16.35
CA LEU A 218 16.04 7.52 15.19
C LEU A 218 17.18 8.48 15.54
N ARG A 219 16.85 9.59 16.23
CA ARG A 219 17.85 10.53 16.75
C ARG A 219 18.87 9.83 17.64
N TYR A 220 18.43 9.01 18.59
CA TYR A 220 19.34 8.30 19.50
C TYR A 220 20.21 7.28 18.76
N VAL A 221 19.68 6.62 17.73
CA VAL A 221 20.45 5.68 16.89
C VAL A 221 21.53 6.44 16.12
N ASP A 222 21.21 7.56 15.48
CA ASP A 222 22.20 8.35 14.73
C ASP A 222 23.29 8.91 15.65
N GLU A 223 22.92 9.46 16.82
CA GLU A 223 23.90 9.87 17.84
C GLU A 223 24.79 8.72 18.32
N THR A 224 24.24 7.50 18.38
CA THR A 224 24.98 6.31 18.83
C THR A 224 25.88 5.75 17.73
N ARG A 225 25.48 5.86 16.46
CA ARG A 225 26.33 5.52 15.30
C ARG A 225 27.59 6.38 15.26
N ASP A 226 27.44 7.68 15.51
CA ASP A 226 28.58 8.61 15.55
C ASP A 226 29.58 8.28 16.67
N GLN A 227 29.13 7.62 17.75
CA GLN A 227 29.96 7.25 18.89
C GLN A 227 30.67 5.89 18.72
N LEU A 228 30.10 4.97 17.93
CA LEU A 228 30.53 3.56 17.89
C LEU A 228 31.48 3.21 16.74
N GLY A 229 31.70 4.10 15.77
CA GLY A 229 32.52 3.78 14.59
C GLY A 229 31.96 2.60 13.78
N ASN A 230 32.81 1.81 13.11
CA ASN A 230 32.40 0.72 12.21
C ASN A 230 32.25 -0.66 12.91
N ASP A 231 31.75 -0.74 14.16
CA ASP A 231 31.49 -2.04 14.79
C ASP A 231 30.29 -2.76 14.15
N PRO A 232 30.48 -3.91 13.46
CA PRO A 232 29.41 -4.56 12.71
C PRO A 232 28.27 -5.10 13.59
N GLN A 233 28.57 -5.58 14.80
CA GLN A 233 27.53 -6.11 15.71
C GLN A 233 26.66 -5.00 16.27
N SER A 234 27.26 -3.87 16.66
CA SER A 234 26.51 -2.68 17.08
C SER A 234 25.68 -2.10 15.94
N MET A 235 26.20 -2.04 14.72
CA MET A 235 25.44 -1.54 13.56
C MET A 235 24.26 -2.45 13.23
N LEU A 236 24.44 -3.77 13.32
CA LEU A 236 23.34 -4.73 13.19
C LEU A 236 22.27 -4.48 14.26
N LEU A 237 22.66 -4.37 15.53
CA LEU A 237 21.71 -4.11 16.61
C LEU A 237 20.96 -2.79 16.44
N LEU A 238 21.64 -1.70 16.07
CA LEU A 238 21.00 -0.40 15.86
C LEU A 238 19.99 -0.46 14.70
N ASN A 239 20.33 -1.16 13.62
CA ASN A 239 19.41 -1.42 12.54
C ASN A 239 18.22 -2.28 13.01
N GLU A 240 18.44 -3.27 13.88
CA GLU A 240 17.39 -4.11 14.47
C GLU A 240 16.50 -3.33 15.47
N MET A 241 17.04 -2.33 16.17
CA MET A 241 16.23 -1.43 17.00
C MET A 241 15.36 -0.53 16.11
N LEU A 242 15.92 0.04 15.05
CA LEU A 242 15.13 0.76 14.05
C LEU A 242 14.11 -0.15 13.39
N TRP A 243 14.45 -1.41 13.12
CA TRP A 243 13.56 -2.45 12.59
C TRP A 243 12.39 -2.71 13.54
N LEU A 244 12.67 -2.91 14.83
CA LEU A 244 11.65 -3.19 15.84
C LEU A 244 10.71 -1.99 16.04
N ALA A 245 11.24 -0.78 15.90
CA ALA A 245 10.48 0.45 16.03
C ALA A 245 9.90 0.95 14.70
N SER A 246 10.25 0.34 13.58
CA SER A 246 9.80 0.83 12.28
C SER A 246 8.28 0.71 12.20
N SER A 247 7.66 1.88 12.09
CA SER A 247 6.30 2.20 11.62
C SER A 247 5.13 1.28 12.01
N HIS A 248 4.84 1.19 13.32
CA HIS A 248 3.44 1.02 13.72
C HIS A 248 2.76 2.38 13.69
N TYR A 249 1.86 2.59 12.73
CA TYR A 249 0.99 3.77 12.74
C TYR A 249 -0.44 3.38 12.43
N GLU A 250 -1.35 4.20 12.93
CA GLU A 250 -2.77 4.03 12.71
C GLU A 250 -3.28 5.23 11.93
N MET A 251 -4.02 4.95 10.87
CA MET A 251 -4.68 5.93 10.00
C MET A 251 -6.18 5.81 10.20
N HIS A 252 -6.83 6.95 10.44
CA HIS A 252 -8.27 7.03 10.59
C HIS A 252 -8.82 7.98 9.53
N PHE A 253 -9.74 7.50 8.69
CA PHE A 253 -10.50 8.32 7.74
C PHE A 253 -11.81 8.79 8.36
N SER A 254 -12.27 9.98 7.97
CA SER A 254 -13.58 10.48 8.38
C SER A 254 -14.69 9.55 7.90
N VAL A 255 -15.69 9.33 8.76
CA VAL A 255 -16.89 8.55 8.43
C VAL A 255 -17.72 9.20 7.32
N ASP A 256 -17.53 10.50 7.08
CA ASP A 256 -18.24 11.24 6.04
C ASP A 256 -17.65 11.01 4.63
N THR A 257 -16.55 10.27 4.50
CA THR A 257 -15.88 10.00 3.21
C THR A 257 -16.43 8.76 2.53
N ASP A 258 -16.57 8.81 1.20
CA ASP A 258 -16.73 7.58 0.42
C ASP A 258 -15.39 6.84 0.32
N ILE A 259 -15.39 5.51 0.24
CA ILE A 259 -14.15 4.75 0.11
C ILE A 259 -13.34 5.15 -1.13
N SER A 260 -14.01 5.54 -2.22
CA SER A 260 -13.36 5.99 -3.45
C SER A 260 -12.67 7.35 -3.31
N GLU A 261 -12.96 8.10 -2.25
CA GLU A 261 -12.30 9.37 -1.90
C GLU A 261 -11.12 9.20 -0.93
N ARG A 262 -10.92 8.00 -0.37
CA ARG A 262 -9.84 7.73 0.60
C ARG A 262 -8.53 7.43 -0.12
N VAL A 263 -7.48 8.11 0.32
CA VAL A 263 -6.12 7.94 -0.21
C VAL A 263 -5.18 7.55 0.93
N ILE A 264 -4.59 6.36 0.85
CA ILE A 264 -3.44 6.00 1.67
C ILE A 264 -2.20 6.52 0.94
N PHE A 265 -1.79 7.72 1.33
CA PHE A 265 -0.60 8.39 0.81
C PHE A 265 0.61 8.10 1.70
N PRO A 266 1.84 8.10 1.17
CA PRO A 266 3.05 8.05 1.99
C PRO A 266 3.06 9.01 3.17
N ILE A 267 3.19 8.46 4.38
CA ILE A 267 3.21 9.24 5.64
C ILE A 267 4.55 9.09 6.38
N ALA A 268 5.20 7.93 6.28
CA ALA A 268 6.48 7.66 6.94
C ALA A 268 7.68 7.85 6.00
N ASP A 269 8.85 8.18 6.55
CA ASP A 269 10.09 8.36 5.78
C ASP A 269 10.45 7.13 4.94
N THR A 270 10.24 5.93 5.51
CA THR A 270 10.45 4.63 4.84
C THR A 270 9.63 4.41 3.56
N GLU A 271 8.62 5.23 3.31
CA GLU A 271 7.75 5.14 2.12
C GLU A 271 7.66 6.46 1.37
N MET A 272 8.55 7.42 1.64
CA MET A 272 8.44 8.78 1.13
C MET A 272 8.45 8.89 -0.40
N LYS A 273 8.95 7.86 -1.11
CA LYS A 273 8.94 7.76 -2.58
C LYS A 273 7.80 6.91 -3.13
N GLY A 274 7.07 6.20 -2.28
CA GLY A 274 5.84 5.55 -2.68
C GLY A 274 5.46 4.31 -1.87
N ILE A 275 4.19 3.98 -2.02
CA ILE A 275 3.57 2.72 -1.59
C ILE A 275 3.24 1.92 -2.85
N GLU A 276 3.70 0.67 -2.94
CA GLU A 276 3.61 -0.14 -4.16
C GLU A 276 2.90 -1.47 -3.95
N ASP A 277 2.13 -1.88 -4.96
CA ASP A 277 1.61 -3.24 -5.18
C ASP A 277 0.93 -3.86 -3.95
N ALA A 278 -0.08 -3.17 -3.42
CA ALA A 278 -0.87 -3.66 -2.29
C ALA A 278 -1.72 -4.87 -2.68
N ARG A 279 -1.56 -5.97 -1.94
CA ARG A 279 -2.27 -7.25 -2.17
C ARG A 279 -3.24 -7.49 -1.03
N PHE A 280 -4.49 -7.08 -1.21
CA PHE A 280 -5.52 -7.22 -0.19
C PHE A 280 -6.06 -8.65 -0.14
N VAL A 281 -6.35 -9.13 1.07
CA VAL A 281 -7.01 -10.40 1.31
C VAL A 281 -8.01 -10.29 2.45
N CYS A 282 -9.19 -10.87 2.25
CA CYS A 282 -10.17 -11.11 3.31
C CYS A 282 -9.72 -12.36 4.08
N PHE A 283 -9.13 -12.15 5.25
CA PHE A 283 -8.63 -13.22 6.11
C PHE A 283 -9.69 -13.64 7.12
N ARG A 284 -9.95 -14.94 7.22
CA ARG A 284 -10.90 -15.53 8.16
C ARG A 284 -10.11 -16.34 9.18
N ASP A 285 -10.21 -15.96 10.45
CA ASP A 285 -9.61 -16.73 11.55
C ASP A 285 -10.55 -17.90 11.96
N ASP A 286 -10.04 -18.82 12.77
CA ASP A 286 -10.74 -20.06 13.12
C ASP A 286 -12.01 -19.81 13.96
N ASP A 287 -12.11 -18.65 14.61
CA ASP A 287 -13.28 -18.18 15.34
C ASP A 287 -14.33 -17.49 14.46
N GLY A 288 -14.08 -17.37 13.15
CA GLY A 288 -14.93 -16.71 12.18
C GLY A 288 -14.72 -15.19 12.05
N GLU A 289 -13.83 -14.60 12.84
CA GLU A 289 -13.50 -13.18 12.72
C GLU A 289 -12.88 -12.86 11.36
N VAL A 290 -13.40 -11.81 10.73
CA VAL A 290 -12.91 -11.31 9.44
C VAL A 290 -11.98 -10.13 9.66
N THR A 291 -10.80 -10.20 9.05
CA THR A 291 -9.85 -9.10 9.00
C THR A 291 -9.32 -8.96 7.58
N TYR A 292 -9.26 -7.73 7.07
CA TYR A 292 -8.62 -7.46 5.79
C TYR A 292 -7.14 -7.14 6.04
N TYR A 293 -6.27 -7.90 5.40
CA TYR A 293 -4.83 -7.64 5.39
C TYR A 293 -4.40 -7.19 4.00
N ALA A 294 -3.36 -6.35 3.91
CA ALA A 294 -2.68 -6.12 2.65
C ALA A 294 -1.18 -6.00 2.85
N THR A 295 -0.42 -6.86 2.17
CA THR A 295 1.02 -6.71 2.04
C THR A 295 1.33 -5.70 0.95
N TYR A 296 2.33 -4.86 1.15
CA TYR A 296 2.77 -3.88 0.16
C TYR A 296 4.27 -3.59 0.29
N THR A 297 4.85 -2.95 -0.71
CA THR A 297 6.25 -2.53 -0.69
C THR A 297 6.33 -1.02 -0.43
N ALA A 298 6.94 -0.62 0.68
CA ALA A 298 7.30 0.77 0.95
C ALA A 298 8.66 1.10 0.32
N TYR A 299 8.79 2.26 -0.32
CA TYR A 299 10.02 2.70 -0.97
C TYR A 299 10.42 4.11 -0.51
N ASP A 300 11.66 4.28 -0.05
CA ASP A 300 12.19 5.56 0.42
C ASP A 300 13.07 6.28 -0.62
N GLY A 301 13.33 5.65 -1.78
CA GLY A 301 14.24 6.16 -2.81
C GLY A 301 15.58 5.44 -2.90
N VAL A 302 15.89 4.60 -1.91
CA VAL A 302 17.14 3.84 -1.81
C VAL A 302 16.84 2.37 -1.52
N ALA A 303 16.03 2.10 -0.50
CA ALA A 303 15.69 0.78 -0.02
C ALA A 303 14.18 0.51 -0.12
N ILE A 304 13.83 -0.78 -0.15
CA ILE A 304 12.45 -1.25 -0.05
C ILE A 304 12.22 -1.90 1.31
N LEU A 305 11.03 -1.71 1.87
CA LEU A 305 10.59 -2.35 3.10
C LEU A 305 9.19 -2.96 2.91
N PRO A 306 9.03 -4.28 3.01
CA PRO A 306 7.72 -4.91 3.00
C PRO A 306 6.92 -4.54 4.26
N LYS A 307 5.67 -4.13 4.07
CA LYS A 307 4.76 -3.74 5.15
C LYS A 307 3.40 -4.42 5.02
N LEU A 308 2.66 -4.44 6.12
CA LEU A 308 1.36 -5.03 6.27
C LEU A 308 0.35 -3.99 6.77
N ILE A 309 -0.72 -3.80 6.00
CA ILE A 309 -1.92 -3.07 6.38
C ILE A 309 -2.90 -4.07 7.00
N LYS A 310 -3.59 -3.64 8.05
CA LYS A 310 -4.69 -4.35 8.71
C LYS A 310 -5.89 -3.42 8.84
N THR A 311 -7.08 -3.87 8.46
CA THR A 311 -8.35 -3.16 8.71
C THR A 311 -9.51 -4.15 8.88
N LYS A 312 -10.61 -3.71 9.49
CA LYS A 312 -11.89 -4.44 9.51
C LYS A 312 -13.00 -3.72 8.74
N ASN A 313 -12.84 -2.42 8.47
CA ASN A 313 -13.93 -1.55 8.03
C ASN A 313 -13.52 -0.54 6.95
N PHE A 314 -12.24 -0.48 6.56
CA PHE A 314 -11.69 0.50 5.62
C PHE A 314 -11.78 1.97 6.05
N TYR A 315 -12.12 2.24 7.32
CA TYR A 315 -12.00 3.56 7.95
C TYR A 315 -10.75 3.62 8.82
N ASP A 316 -10.53 2.56 9.60
CA ASP A 316 -9.42 2.42 10.53
C ASP A 316 -8.40 1.44 9.95
N PHE A 317 -7.19 1.92 9.72
CA PHE A 317 -6.10 1.11 9.22
C PHE A 317 -4.96 1.12 10.22
N LYS A 318 -4.40 -0.06 10.49
CA LYS A 318 -3.14 -0.22 11.20
C LYS A 318 -2.09 -0.69 10.23
N VAL A 319 -0.96 -0.02 10.20
CA VAL A 319 0.20 -0.41 9.39
C VAL A 319 1.30 -0.90 10.31
N MET A 320 1.98 -1.95 9.90
CA MET A 320 3.15 -2.50 10.59
C MET A 320 4.15 -3.06 9.57
N PRO A 321 5.45 -3.08 9.88
CA PRO A 321 6.44 -3.74 9.04
C PRO A 321 6.21 -5.25 9.05
N ILE A 322 6.57 -5.87 7.91
CA ILE A 322 6.79 -7.31 7.86
C ILE A 322 8.25 -7.53 8.20
N ASN A 323 8.48 -8.45 9.13
CA ASN A 323 9.76 -8.68 9.75
C ASN A 323 10.30 -10.07 9.42
N GLY A 324 11.59 -10.26 9.63
CA GLY A 324 12.30 -11.53 9.51
C GLY A 324 13.07 -11.66 8.19
N GLU A 325 13.79 -12.76 8.05
CA GLU A 325 14.73 -13.02 6.96
C GLU A 325 14.03 -13.15 5.58
N VAL A 326 12.73 -13.42 5.57
CA VAL A 326 11.90 -13.43 4.35
C VAL A 326 11.53 -12.00 3.91
N ALA A 327 11.56 -11.01 4.82
CA ALA A 327 11.13 -9.64 4.61
C ALA A 327 12.13 -8.76 3.83
N GLN A 328 12.84 -9.33 2.87
CA GLN A 328 13.90 -8.63 2.12
C GLN A 328 13.46 -8.15 0.73
N ASN A 329 12.29 -8.58 0.25
CA ASN A 329 11.90 -8.40 -1.14
C ASN A 329 10.37 -8.29 -1.29
N LYS A 330 9.91 -8.05 -2.52
CA LYS A 330 8.51 -7.77 -2.86
C LYS A 330 7.70 -9.02 -3.19
N GLY A 331 6.40 -8.84 -3.42
CA GLY A 331 5.52 -9.89 -3.93
C GLY A 331 4.95 -10.81 -2.86
N MET A 332 4.91 -10.38 -1.60
CA MET A 332 4.32 -11.18 -0.53
C MET A 332 2.81 -11.27 -0.70
N ALA A 333 2.21 -12.45 -0.61
CA ALA A 333 0.75 -12.61 -0.61
C ALA A 333 0.31 -13.64 0.43
N LEU A 334 -0.50 -13.16 1.39
CA LEU A 334 -0.98 -13.96 2.52
C LEU A 334 -2.12 -14.88 2.09
N PHE A 335 -2.15 -16.11 2.58
CA PHE A 335 -3.31 -17.00 2.41
C PHE A 335 -4.52 -16.48 3.21
N PRO A 336 -5.77 -16.74 2.77
CA PRO A 336 -6.97 -16.15 3.37
C PRO A 336 -7.40 -16.77 4.70
N ARG A 337 -6.66 -17.75 5.22
CA ARG A 337 -6.84 -18.34 6.56
C ARG A 337 -5.56 -19.01 7.01
N LYS A 338 -5.51 -19.45 8.27
CA LYS A 338 -4.44 -20.33 8.77
C LYS A 338 -4.54 -21.70 8.10
N ILE A 339 -3.39 -22.34 7.96
CA ILE A 339 -3.23 -23.71 7.44
C ILE A 339 -2.47 -24.49 8.50
N ASN A 340 -3.09 -25.54 9.03
CA ASN A 340 -2.54 -26.33 10.14
C ASN A 340 -2.14 -25.46 11.36
N GLY A 341 -2.95 -24.45 11.68
CA GLY A 341 -2.73 -23.53 12.81
C GLY A 341 -1.73 -22.41 12.58
N GLN A 342 -1.08 -22.34 11.41
CA GLN A 342 -0.08 -21.31 11.09
C GLN A 342 -0.57 -20.36 9.98
N TYR A 343 -0.09 -19.12 10.00
CA TYR A 343 -0.20 -18.23 8.84
C TYR A 343 0.69 -18.80 7.71
N ALA A 344 0.20 -18.72 6.47
CA ALA A 344 0.95 -19.08 5.28
C ALA A 344 1.04 -17.87 4.34
N MET A 345 2.15 -17.73 3.63
CA MET A 345 2.40 -16.62 2.72
C MET A 345 3.25 -17.06 1.53
N LEU A 346 2.84 -16.66 0.33
CA LEU A 346 3.69 -16.71 -0.86
C LEU A 346 4.62 -15.50 -0.86
N CYS A 347 5.84 -15.67 -1.32
CA CYS A 347 6.82 -14.58 -1.40
C CYS A 347 7.86 -14.87 -2.49
N ARG A 348 8.73 -13.88 -2.76
CA ARG A 348 9.81 -14.01 -3.74
C ARG A 348 11.09 -13.42 -3.15
N ILE A 349 12.04 -14.25 -2.77
CA ILE A 349 13.21 -13.81 -2.00
C ILE A 349 14.39 -13.47 -2.92
N ASP A 350 14.65 -14.32 -3.91
CA ASP A 350 15.81 -14.24 -4.80
C ASP A 350 15.57 -13.42 -6.08
N GLY A 351 14.39 -12.82 -6.23
CA GLY A 351 14.01 -12.07 -7.43
C GLY A 351 13.51 -12.91 -8.61
N VAL A 352 13.62 -14.24 -8.55
CA VAL A 352 13.36 -15.15 -9.68
C VAL A 352 12.26 -16.17 -9.37
N ASN A 353 12.31 -16.80 -8.21
CA ASN A 353 11.48 -17.96 -7.84
C ASN A 353 10.36 -17.59 -6.86
N ASN A 354 9.29 -18.37 -6.86
CA ASN A 354 8.26 -18.30 -5.84
C ASN A 354 8.62 -19.20 -4.65
N TYR A 355 8.42 -18.67 -3.45
CA TYR A 355 8.64 -19.33 -2.18
C TYR A 355 7.35 -19.37 -1.38
N ILE A 356 7.25 -20.33 -0.46
CA ILE A 356 6.21 -20.40 0.55
C ILE A 356 6.83 -20.32 1.94
N ALA A 357 6.23 -19.52 2.82
CA ALA A 357 6.63 -19.35 4.20
C ALA A 357 5.45 -19.65 5.13
N PHE A 358 5.77 -20.15 6.33
CA PHE A 358 4.81 -20.38 7.41
C PHE A 358 5.28 -19.66 8.67
N SER A 359 4.33 -19.16 9.45
CA SER A 359 4.63 -18.48 10.71
C SER A 359 3.47 -18.53 11.71
N ASP A 360 3.80 -18.53 12.99
CA ASP A 360 2.83 -18.35 14.08
C ASP A 360 2.45 -16.87 14.27
N ASN A 361 3.19 -15.95 13.64
CA ASN A 361 2.97 -14.51 13.74
C ASN A 361 2.80 -13.88 12.36
N ILE A 362 1.70 -13.16 12.18
CA ILE A 362 1.32 -12.50 10.92
C ILE A 362 2.39 -11.54 10.37
N ASN A 363 3.22 -10.96 11.23
CA ASN A 363 4.20 -9.97 10.82
C ASN A 363 5.66 -10.38 11.01
N VAL A 364 5.98 -11.64 11.35
CA VAL A 364 7.36 -12.13 11.50
C VAL A 364 7.55 -13.42 10.69
N TRP A 365 8.46 -13.42 9.71
CA TRP A 365 8.64 -14.49 8.74
C TRP A 365 10.12 -14.81 8.55
N ARG A 366 10.56 -15.95 9.08
CA ARG A 366 12.00 -16.28 9.17
C ARG A 366 12.50 -17.31 8.16
N LYS A 367 11.62 -18.22 7.74
CA LYS A 367 11.98 -19.32 6.86
C LYS A 367 10.98 -19.40 5.73
N ALA A 368 11.49 -19.68 4.54
CA ALA A 368 10.69 -20.00 3.38
C ALA A 368 11.37 -21.13 2.60
N SER A 369 10.55 -21.91 1.92
CA SER A 369 10.98 -22.98 1.02
C SER A 369 10.64 -22.62 -0.41
N ILE A 370 11.49 -23.00 -1.37
CA ILE A 370 11.17 -22.84 -2.79
C ILE A 370 9.89 -23.62 -3.10
N LEU A 371 8.92 -22.93 -3.72
CA LEU A 371 7.65 -23.52 -4.15
C LEU A 371 7.64 -23.74 -5.66
N GLN A 372 8.06 -22.74 -6.43
CA GLN A 372 8.05 -22.80 -7.90
C GLN A 372 9.29 -22.12 -8.47
N THR A 373 9.88 -22.77 -9.47
CA THR A 373 10.92 -22.19 -10.31
C THR A 373 10.40 -22.02 -11.74
N PRO A 374 10.99 -21.12 -12.55
CA PRO A 374 10.74 -21.07 -13.98
C PRO A 374 10.89 -22.44 -14.64
N LYS A 375 9.89 -22.84 -15.41
CA LYS A 375 9.80 -24.11 -16.14
C LYS A 375 9.49 -23.90 -17.62
N PHE A 376 8.76 -22.84 -17.98
CA PHE A 376 8.32 -22.54 -19.34
C PHE A 376 9.00 -21.29 -19.93
N PRO A 377 9.14 -21.17 -21.26
CA PRO A 377 9.85 -20.04 -21.87
C PRO A 377 9.33 -18.64 -21.51
N TRP A 378 8.03 -18.52 -21.24
CA TRP A 378 7.38 -17.26 -20.88
C TRP A 378 7.66 -16.79 -19.44
N GLU A 379 8.44 -17.56 -18.67
CA GLU A 379 8.80 -17.26 -17.28
C GLU A 379 10.29 -17.41 -16.98
N PHE A 380 11.12 -17.69 -17.99
CA PHE A 380 12.56 -17.97 -17.82
C PHE A 380 13.37 -16.82 -17.22
N VAL A 381 12.93 -15.56 -17.34
CA VAL A 381 13.63 -14.43 -16.71
C VAL A 381 13.34 -14.41 -15.20
N GLN A 382 12.06 -14.51 -14.83
CA GLN A 382 11.59 -14.58 -13.45
C GLN A 382 10.10 -14.91 -13.42
N MET A 383 9.63 -15.43 -12.28
CA MET A 383 8.21 -15.59 -11.98
C MET A 383 7.84 -14.97 -10.62
N GLY A 384 6.55 -14.80 -10.37
CA GLY A 384 6.02 -14.21 -9.16
C GLY A 384 4.58 -14.62 -8.90
N ASN A 385 4.11 -14.56 -7.66
CA ASN A 385 2.66 -14.52 -7.38
C ASN A 385 2.12 -13.09 -7.60
N CYS A 386 0.88 -13.02 -8.08
CA CYS A 386 0.17 -11.77 -8.29
C CYS A 386 -0.46 -11.29 -6.98
N GLY A 387 -1.41 -12.06 -6.45
CA GLY A 387 -2.10 -11.76 -5.19
C GLY A 387 -2.29 -12.99 -4.33
N SER A 388 -3.17 -12.89 -3.34
CA SER A 388 -3.44 -13.98 -2.39
C SER A 388 -4.01 -15.23 -3.08
N PRO A 389 -3.58 -16.44 -2.67
CA PRO A 389 -4.20 -17.68 -3.13
C PRO A 389 -5.69 -17.72 -2.82
N ILE A 390 -6.48 -18.30 -3.72
CA ILE A 390 -7.91 -18.49 -3.52
C ILE A 390 -8.19 -19.94 -3.18
N GLU A 391 -8.92 -20.17 -2.09
CA GLU A 391 -9.37 -21.49 -1.71
C GLU A 391 -10.45 -22.02 -2.67
N THR A 392 -10.27 -23.25 -3.15
CA THR A 392 -11.26 -23.97 -3.95
C THR A 392 -11.37 -25.41 -3.46
N PRO A 393 -12.46 -26.13 -3.78
CA PRO A 393 -12.55 -27.57 -3.49
C PRO A 393 -11.44 -28.41 -4.14
N ALA A 394 -10.75 -27.89 -5.15
CA ALA A 394 -9.67 -28.58 -5.86
C ALA A 394 -8.27 -28.24 -5.33
N GLY A 395 -8.13 -27.28 -4.41
CA GLY A 395 -6.84 -26.75 -3.96
C GLY A 395 -6.78 -25.23 -3.93
N TRP A 396 -5.59 -24.70 -3.66
CA TRP A 396 -5.32 -23.25 -3.67
C TRP A 396 -5.00 -22.78 -5.08
N LEU A 397 -5.87 -21.94 -5.65
CA LEU A 397 -5.66 -21.33 -6.94
C LEU A 397 -4.74 -20.11 -6.80
N VAL A 398 -3.60 -20.13 -7.50
CA VAL A 398 -2.58 -19.09 -7.44
C VAL A 398 -2.39 -18.46 -8.80
N ILE A 399 -2.69 -17.17 -8.90
CA ILE A 399 -2.41 -16.38 -10.09
C ILE A 399 -0.97 -15.90 -9.97
N THR A 400 -0.22 -16.10 -11.05
CA THR A 400 1.22 -15.81 -11.13
C THR A 400 1.47 -14.86 -12.29
N HIS A 401 2.60 -14.17 -12.25
CA HIS A 401 3.19 -13.55 -13.43
C HIS A 401 4.48 -14.25 -13.81
N GLY A 402 4.73 -14.33 -15.11
CA GLY A 402 6.00 -14.78 -15.70
C GLY A 402 6.58 -13.69 -16.58
N VAL A 403 7.92 -13.63 -16.63
CA VAL A 403 8.66 -12.71 -17.49
C VAL A 403 9.39 -13.50 -18.58
N GLY A 404 8.99 -13.24 -19.82
CA GLY A 404 9.52 -13.89 -21.01
C GLY A 404 10.54 -13.04 -21.78
N PRO A 405 10.85 -13.43 -23.02
CA PRO A 405 11.69 -12.66 -23.93
C PRO A 405 11.21 -11.21 -24.08
N VAL A 406 12.14 -10.27 -24.26
CA VAL A 406 11.84 -8.84 -24.43
C VAL A 406 11.08 -8.24 -23.23
N ARG A 407 11.25 -8.82 -22.03
CA ARG A 407 10.60 -8.37 -20.79
C ARG A 407 9.07 -8.37 -20.91
N GLU A 408 8.50 -9.32 -21.65
CA GLU A 408 7.05 -9.49 -21.71
C GLU A 408 6.55 -10.08 -20.37
N TYR A 409 5.67 -9.36 -19.67
CA TYR A 409 5.00 -9.86 -18.47
C TYR A 409 3.63 -10.43 -18.83
N VAL A 410 3.42 -11.68 -18.48
CA VAL A 410 2.19 -12.44 -18.76
C VAL A 410 1.63 -13.01 -17.46
N LEU A 411 0.33 -13.29 -17.43
CA LEU A 411 -0.33 -13.94 -16.30
C LEU A 411 -0.43 -15.45 -16.53
N GLY A 412 -0.08 -16.24 -15.52
CA GLY A 412 -0.23 -17.70 -15.48
C GLY A 412 -1.01 -18.14 -14.24
N VAL A 413 -1.34 -19.42 -14.15
CA VAL A 413 -2.07 -19.98 -13.01
C VAL A 413 -1.47 -21.31 -12.58
N SER A 414 -1.41 -21.49 -11.26
CA SER A 414 -1.03 -22.74 -10.60
C SER A 414 -2.10 -23.17 -9.61
N LEU A 415 -2.13 -24.46 -9.30
CA LEU A 415 -2.97 -25.07 -8.28
C LEU A 415 -2.05 -25.73 -7.25
N LEU A 416 -2.20 -25.38 -5.98
CA LEU A 416 -1.49 -26.00 -4.86
C LEU A 416 -2.44 -26.94 -4.11
N ASP A 417 -1.89 -27.98 -3.50
CA ASP A 417 -2.67 -28.91 -2.68
C ASP A 417 -3.33 -28.19 -1.49
N LEU A 418 -4.58 -28.55 -1.19
CA LEU A 418 -5.40 -27.84 -0.20
C LEU A 418 -4.85 -28.00 1.24
N ASP A 419 -4.39 -29.20 1.56
CA ASP A 419 -3.93 -29.58 2.91
C ASP A 419 -2.44 -29.26 3.10
N ASP A 420 -1.65 -29.38 2.03
CA ASP A 420 -0.23 -29.07 1.99
C ASP A 420 0.11 -28.11 0.83
N PRO A 421 -0.04 -26.79 1.02
CA PRO A 421 0.20 -25.80 -0.02
C PRO A 421 1.67 -25.70 -0.47
N SER A 422 2.59 -26.47 0.13
CA SER A 422 3.95 -26.61 -0.39
C SER A 422 4.04 -27.47 -1.66
N LYS A 423 2.95 -28.16 -2.04
CA LYS A 423 2.87 -29.01 -3.22
C LYS A 423 2.11 -28.35 -4.35
N VAL A 424 2.78 -28.16 -5.50
CA VAL A 424 2.13 -27.74 -6.75
C VAL A 424 1.51 -28.98 -7.42
N ILE A 425 0.18 -29.01 -7.53
CA ILE A 425 -0.59 -30.12 -8.11
C ILE A 425 -1.15 -29.82 -9.50
N GLY A 426 -0.98 -28.58 -9.98
CA GLY A 426 -1.34 -28.19 -11.35
C GLY A 426 -0.68 -26.86 -11.74
N ARG A 427 -0.33 -26.70 -13.01
CA ARG A 427 0.26 -25.46 -13.54
C ARG A 427 0.02 -25.36 -15.03
N LEU A 428 -0.50 -24.23 -15.50
CA LEU A 428 -0.68 -24.02 -16.94
C LEU A 428 0.68 -24.00 -17.65
N THR A 429 0.77 -24.68 -18.80
CA THR A 429 1.99 -24.74 -19.63
C THR A 429 2.14 -23.53 -20.55
N LYS A 430 1.04 -22.83 -20.81
CA LYS A 430 0.95 -21.57 -21.55
C LYS A 430 0.43 -20.47 -20.63
N PRO A 431 0.72 -19.19 -20.94
CA PRO A 431 0.11 -18.08 -20.21
C PRO A 431 -1.42 -18.15 -20.27
N LEU A 432 -2.08 -17.78 -19.18
CA LEU A 432 -3.51 -17.52 -19.16
C LEU A 432 -3.80 -16.24 -19.96
N MET A 433 -3.00 -15.19 -19.76
CA MET A 433 -3.15 -13.91 -20.45
C MET A 433 -1.79 -13.35 -20.85
N SER A 434 -1.71 -12.86 -22.09
CA SER A 434 -0.59 -12.06 -22.61
C SER A 434 -1.13 -10.72 -23.13
N PRO A 435 -0.32 -9.64 -23.12
CA PRO A 435 -0.74 -8.34 -23.65
C PRO A 435 -1.20 -8.44 -25.10
N ASN A 436 -2.35 -7.84 -25.43
CA ASN A 436 -2.78 -7.64 -26.82
C ASN A 436 -2.36 -6.25 -27.36
N ASP A 437 -2.74 -5.93 -28.59
CA ASP A 437 -2.40 -4.66 -29.26
C ASP A 437 -2.88 -3.41 -28.51
N LYS A 438 -3.94 -3.51 -27.69
CA LYS A 438 -4.44 -2.40 -26.87
C LYS A 438 -3.76 -2.31 -25.50
N GLU A 439 -3.12 -3.38 -25.05
CA GLU A 439 -2.56 -3.53 -23.70
C GLU A 439 -1.04 -3.35 -23.68
N ARG A 440 -0.37 -3.55 -24.81
CA ARG A 440 1.10 -3.59 -24.93
C ARG A 440 1.78 -2.21 -24.92
N GLU A 441 1.01 -1.13 -25.07
CA GLU A 441 1.53 0.25 -25.09
C GLU A 441 1.26 0.96 -23.77
N GLY A 442 2.26 1.65 -23.22
CA GLY A 442 2.14 2.41 -21.97
C GLY A 442 3.49 2.78 -21.37
N TYR A 443 3.51 3.05 -20.07
CA TYR A 443 4.72 3.49 -19.35
C TYR A 443 5.80 2.40 -19.34
N VAL A 444 5.42 1.15 -19.12
CA VAL A 444 6.28 -0.03 -19.32
C VAL A 444 5.62 -0.97 -20.33
N PRO A 445 6.05 -0.97 -21.60
CA PRO A 445 5.41 -1.78 -22.64
C PRO A 445 5.42 -3.28 -22.37
N ASN A 446 4.46 -3.99 -22.96
CA ASN A 446 4.32 -5.45 -22.89
C ASN A 446 4.11 -6.02 -21.47
N VAL A 447 3.45 -5.27 -20.58
CA VAL A 447 3.20 -5.72 -19.20
C VAL A 447 1.73 -5.95 -18.93
N LEU A 448 1.38 -7.17 -18.51
CA LEU A 448 0.18 -7.45 -17.71
C LEU A 448 0.58 -7.79 -16.27
N TYR A 449 -0.10 -7.22 -15.29
CA TYR A 449 0.19 -7.46 -13.88
C TYR A 449 -1.04 -7.38 -12.99
N SER A 450 -1.15 -8.20 -11.95
CA SER A 450 -2.29 -8.19 -11.01
C SER A 450 -1.78 -8.26 -9.57
N CYS A 451 -2.54 -7.70 -8.62
CA CYS A 451 -2.22 -7.76 -7.19
C CYS A 451 -3.30 -8.49 -6.35
N GLY A 452 -4.41 -8.89 -6.95
CA GLY A 452 -5.43 -9.64 -6.23
C GLY A 452 -6.63 -9.97 -7.10
N GLN A 453 -7.19 -11.14 -6.87
CA GLN A 453 -8.27 -11.73 -7.64
C GLN A 453 -9.36 -12.24 -6.69
N MET A 454 -10.57 -12.43 -7.19
CA MET A 454 -11.67 -13.01 -6.40
C MET A 454 -12.45 -14.06 -7.20
N LEU A 455 -13.11 -14.96 -6.48
CA LEU A 455 -14.14 -15.82 -7.05
C LEU A 455 -15.52 -15.21 -6.80
N HIS A 456 -16.36 -15.24 -7.82
CA HIS A 456 -17.76 -14.90 -7.69
C HIS A 456 -18.59 -15.70 -8.67
N ASN A 457 -19.61 -16.41 -8.17
CA ASN A 457 -20.57 -17.15 -8.97
C ASN A 457 -19.97 -18.04 -10.07
N GLY A 458 -18.92 -18.82 -9.72
CA GLY A 458 -18.22 -19.71 -10.67
C GLY A 458 -17.27 -19.00 -11.63
N GLN A 459 -17.06 -17.70 -11.49
CA GLN A 459 -16.13 -16.91 -12.29
C GLN A 459 -14.92 -16.51 -11.43
N LEU A 460 -13.72 -16.71 -11.97
CA LEU A 460 -12.52 -16.06 -11.50
C LEU A 460 -12.44 -14.67 -12.11
N VAL A 461 -12.42 -13.65 -11.24
CA VAL A 461 -12.36 -12.24 -11.61
C VAL A 461 -10.95 -11.74 -11.35
N ILE A 462 -10.28 -11.32 -12.42
CA ILE A 462 -8.88 -10.91 -12.41
C ILE A 462 -8.80 -9.44 -12.84
N PRO A 463 -8.75 -8.48 -11.91
CA PRO A 463 -8.34 -7.13 -12.26
C PRO A 463 -6.84 -7.13 -12.57
N TYR A 464 -6.42 -6.40 -13.60
CA TYR A 464 -5.03 -6.35 -14.04
C TYR A 464 -4.66 -4.98 -14.60
N ALA A 465 -3.39 -4.61 -14.38
CA ALA A 465 -2.70 -3.51 -15.02
C ALA A 465 -2.31 -3.86 -16.44
N MET A 466 -2.32 -2.85 -17.31
CA MET A 466 -1.75 -2.89 -18.64
C MET A 466 -0.69 -1.80 -18.78
N SER A 467 0.52 -2.23 -19.14
CA SER A 467 1.70 -1.41 -19.39
C SER A 467 2.06 -0.37 -18.32
N ASP A 468 1.88 -0.70 -17.04
CA ASP A 468 2.11 0.17 -15.87
C ASP A 468 1.49 1.57 -16.00
N HIS A 469 0.35 1.67 -16.68
CA HIS A 469 -0.31 2.95 -16.93
C HIS A 469 -1.79 2.96 -16.54
N ALA A 470 -2.55 1.96 -16.98
CA ALA A 470 -3.98 1.84 -16.73
C ALA A 470 -4.33 0.42 -16.26
N SER A 471 -5.58 0.22 -15.83
CA SER A 471 -6.08 -1.12 -15.49
C SER A 471 -7.34 -1.48 -16.25
N SER A 472 -7.61 -2.78 -16.29
CA SER A 472 -8.90 -3.35 -16.66
C SER A 472 -9.14 -4.61 -15.82
N TYR A 473 -10.09 -5.44 -16.20
CA TYR A 473 -10.29 -6.75 -15.59
C TYR A 473 -10.81 -7.77 -16.60
N ALA A 474 -10.62 -9.05 -16.27
CA ALA A 474 -11.08 -10.18 -17.06
C ALA A 474 -11.79 -11.20 -16.17
N THR A 475 -12.60 -12.04 -16.79
CA THR A 475 -13.26 -13.17 -16.13
C THR A 475 -12.91 -14.49 -16.83
N VAL A 476 -12.83 -15.55 -16.03
CA VAL A 476 -12.53 -16.91 -16.48
C VAL A 476 -13.50 -17.88 -15.79
N ASP A 477 -14.02 -18.85 -16.54
CA ASP A 477 -14.83 -19.92 -15.95
C ASP A 477 -13.97 -20.80 -15.03
N LEU A 478 -14.41 -20.97 -13.78
CA LEU A 478 -13.61 -21.68 -12.78
C LEU A 478 -13.49 -23.17 -13.09
N GLU A 479 -14.56 -23.82 -13.53
CA GLU A 479 -14.57 -25.26 -13.80
C GLU A 479 -13.68 -25.60 -15.01
N GLU A 480 -13.75 -24.79 -16.07
CA GLU A 480 -12.86 -24.88 -17.22
C GLU A 480 -11.38 -24.74 -16.80
N LEU A 481 -11.08 -23.74 -15.98
CA LEU A 481 -9.72 -23.48 -15.49
C LEU A 481 -9.19 -24.63 -14.61
N LEU A 482 -10.00 -25.11 -13.65
CA LEU A 482 -9.61 -26.20 -12.76
C LEU A 482 -9.41 -27.51 -13.54
N THR A 483 -10.23 -27.77 -14.55
CA THR A 483 -10.06 -28.92 -15.44
C THR A 483 -8.72 -28.86 -16.16
N ALA A 484 -8.40 -27.72 -16.78
CA ALA A 484 -7.13 -27.51 -17.47
C ALA A 484 -5.90 -27.64 -16.55
N LEU A 485 -6.01 -27.19 -15.28
CA LEU A 485 -4.94 -27.31 -14.30
C LEU A 485 -4.69 -28.76 -13.86
N LYS A 486 -5.76 -29.54 -13.64
CA LYS A 486 -5.66 -30.96 -13.27
C LYS A 486 -5.09 -31.80 -14.42
N GLU A 487 -5.49 -31.52 -15.65
CA GLU A 487 -4.91 -32.17 -16.84
C GLU A 487 -3.42 -31.87 -17.03
N ALA A 488 -2.95 -30.69 -16.61
CA ALA A 488 -1.56 -30.30 -16.72
C ALA A 488 -0.67 -30.78 -15.55
N GLY A 489 -1.28 -31.21 -14.44
CA GLY A 489 -0.61 -31.76 -13.26
C GLY A 489 -0.38 -33.27 -13.32
N ASN A 490 -1.22 -33.98 -14.09
CA ASN A 490 -1.01 -35.38 -14.48
C ASN A 490 -0.02 -35.48 -15.66
#